data_AF-A0A2G2M764-F1
#
_entry.id   AF-A0A2G2M764-F1
#
_cell.length_a   1.000
_cell.length_b   1.000
_cell.length_c   1.000
_cell.angle_alpha   90.00
_cell.angle_beta   90.00
_cell.angle_gamma   90.00
#
_symmetry.space_group_name_H-M   'P 1'
#
loop_
_entity.id
_entity.type
_entity.pdbx_description
1 polymer ?
#
loop_
_entity_poly.entity_id
_entity_poly.type
_entity_poly.pdbx_seq_one_letter_code
_entity_poly.pdbx_strand_id
1 'polypeptide(L)'
;MLSKTEYATHILFKDNKVAYSLTIKYNFENPYQIHGKVQAIYSELITSSPFLDIFTDILKSIKYEGLCCIDYKIIENSPIIFEINPRPGISLCPFFFSILKVL
;
A
#
# COMPACT_ATOMS: atom_id res chain seq x y z
N MET A 1 -15.90 -11.76 -6.99
CA MET A 1 -16.45 -11.65 -5.61
C MET A 1 -15.73 -10.50 -4.91
N LEU A 2 -16.43 -9.60 -4.21
CA LEU A 2 -15.78 -8.48 -3.52
C LEU A 2 -14.95 -8.99 -2.32
N SER A 3 -13.73 -8.49 -2.17
CA SER A 3 -12.83 -8.90 -1.08
C SER A 3 -13.17 -8.17 0.23
N LYS A 4 -13.05 -8.89 1.34
CA LYS A 4 -13.11 -8.35 2.71
C LYS A 4 -11.76 -7.81 3.20
N THR A 5 -10.77 -7.81 2.33
CA THR A 5 -9.39 -7.47 2.66
C THR A 5 -8.96 -6.26 1.85
N GLU A 6 -8.39 -5.27 2.54
CA GLU A 6 -7.72 -4.11 1.94
C GLU A 6 -6.22 -4.16 2.24
N TYR A 7 -5.46 -3.53 1.36
CA TYR A 7 -4.02 -3.43 1.46
C TYR A 7 -3.63 -1.97 1.32
N ALA A 8 -2.74 -1.51 2.18
CA ALA A 8 -2.05 -0.24 2.05
C ALA A 8 -0.56 -0.51 1.87
N THR A 9 -0.03 -0.31 0.67
CA THR A 9 1.39 -0.49 0.36
C THR A 9 2.08 0.86 0.37
N HIS A 10 2.96 1.06 1.35
CA HIS A 10 3.85 2.22 1.44
C HIS A 10 5.11 1.95 0.64
N ILE A 11 5.53 2.92 -0.18
CA ILE A 11 6.66 2.79 -1.10
C ILE A 11 7.56 4.01 -0.95
N LEU A 12 8.85 3.78 -0.73
CA LEU A 12 9.90 4.75 -1.05
C LEU A 12 10.35 4.49 -2.49
N PHE A 13 9.99 5.40 -3.37
CA PHE A 13 10.37 5.35 -4.78
C PHE A 13 11.50 6.33 -5.01
N LYS A 14 12.65 5.82 -5.48
CA LYS A 14 13.87 6.61 -5.66
C LYS A 14 14.62 6.12 -6.89
N ASP A 15 15.08 7.01 -7.76
CA ASP A 15 15.85 6.68 -8.97
C ASP A 15 15.11 5.69 -9.89
N ASN A 16 13.82 5.93 -10.13
CA ASN A 16 12.93 5.05 -10.92
C ASN A 16 12.81 3.59 -10.41
N LYS A 17 13.04 3.34 -9.12
CA LYS A 17 12.87 2.00 -8.51
C LYS A 17 12.25 2.09 -7.12
N VAL A 18 11.65 0.97 -6.69
CA VAL A 18 11.25 0.77 -5.30
C VAL A 18 12.51 0.56 -4.47
N ALA A 19 12.90 1.55 -3.68
CA ALA A 19 14.01 1.45 -2.74
C ALA A 19 13.58 0.73 -1.44
N TYR A 20 12.31 0.89 -1.07
CA TYR A 20 11.70 0.21 0.06
C TYR A 20 10.20 0.09 -0.12
N SER A 21 9.61 -0.99 0.40
CA SER A 21 8.17 -1.13 0.49
C SER A 21 7.74 -1.86 1.75
N LEU A 22 6.57 -1.50 2.26
CA LEU A 22 5.93 -2.15 3.39
C LEU A 22 4.43 -2.17 3.16
N THR A 23 3.78 -3.31 3.37
CA THR A 23 2.34 -3.45 3.14
C THR A 23 1.63 -3.76 4.44
N ILE A 24 0.50 -3.12 4.69
CA ILE A 24 -0.38 -3.46 5.79
C ILE A 24 -1.65 -4.02 5.19
N LYS A 25 -2.03 -5.22 5.63
CA LYS A 25 -3.27 -5.88 5.24
C LYS A 25 -4.31 -5.69 6.34
N TYR A 26 -5.47 -5.18 5.97
CA TYR A 26 -6.62 -4.95 6.83
C TYR A 26 -7.71 -5.97 6.50
N ASN A 27 -8.28 -6.59 7.53
CA ASN A 27 -9.35 -7.57 7.37
C ASN A 27 -10.64 -7.04 8.01
N PHE A 28 -11.72 -7.07 7.24
CA PHE A 28 -13.03 -6.54 7.61
C PHE A 28 -14.08 -7.65 7.73
N GLU A 29 -15.21 -7.33 8.35
CA GLU A 29 -16.31 -8.28 8.53
C GLU A 29 -17.06 -8.50 7.21
N ASN A 30 -17.23 -7.44 6.43
CA ASN A 30 -17.93 -7.45 5.15
C ASN A 30 -17.16 -6.66 4.08
N PRO A 31 -17.38 -6.94 2.78
CA PRO A 31 -16.56 -6.39 1.71
C PRO A 31 -16.83 -4.91 1.39
N TYR A 32 -17.90 -4.34 1.94
CA TYR A 32 -18.30 -2.93 1.73
C TYR A 32 -17.71 -1.99 2.78
N GLN A 33 -17.06 -2.53 3.81
CA GLN A 33 -16.31 -1.75 4.77
C GLN A 33 -15.00 -1.24 4.14
N ILE A 34 -14.60 -0.04 4.57
CA ILE A 34 -13.46 0.71 4.05
C ILE A 34 -12.63 1.21 5.23
N HIS A 35 -11.31 1.08 5.12
CA HIS A 35 -10.37 1.61 6.09
C HIS A 35 -10.57 3.13 6.30
N GLY A 36 -10.42 3.58 7.54
CA GLY A 36 -10.65 4.99 7.92
C GLY A 36 -12.12 5.39 8.13
N LYS A 37 -13.09 4.57 7.68
CA LYS A 37 -14.52 4.71 8.04
C LYS A 37 -14.95 3.71 9.11
N VAL A 38 -14.41 2.51 9.03
CA VAL A 38 -14.66 1.43 9.98
C VAL A 38 -13.32 0.87 10.45
N GLN A 39 -13.25 0.50 11.72
CA GLN A 39 -12.08 -0.18 12.26
C GLN A 39 -12.01 -1.62 11.70
N ALA A 40 -10.84 -2.01 11.20
CA ALA A 40 -10.61 -3.39 10.79
C ALA A 40 -10.71 -4.33 12.00
N ILE A 41 -11.15 -5.57 11.78
CA ILE A 41 -11.18 -6.60 12.83
C ILE A 41 -9.76 -6.86 13.32
N TYR A 42 -8.83 -6.96 12.38
CA TYR A 42 -7.40 -7.03 12.64
C TYR A 42 -6.62 -6.55 11.43
N SER A 43 -5.34 -6.26 11.66
CA SER A 43 -4.39 -5.90 10.63
C SER A 43 -3.09 -6.65 10.81
N GLU A 44 -2.43 -6.94 9.70
CA GLU A 44 -1.15 -7.67 9.68
C GLU A 44 -0.13 -6.93 8.81
N LEU A 45 1.11 -6.96 9.26
CA LEU A 45 2.24 -6.44 8.50
C LEU A 45 2.67 -7.49 7.46
N ILE A 46 2.66 -7.12 6.20
CA ILE A 46 3.15 -7.93 5.08
C ILE A 46 4.43 -7.29 4.54
N THR A 47 5.49 -8.09 4.48
CA THR A 47 6.82 -7.64 4.09
C THR A 47 7.02 -7.49 2.57
N SER A 48 6.09 -7.98 1.75
CA SER A 48 6.13 -7.83 0.30
C SER A 48 4.73 -7.79 -0.33
N SER A 49 4.51 -6.89 -1.29
CA SER A 49 3.32 -6.92 -2.16
C SER A 49 3.65 -7.64 -3.46
N PRO A 50 2.78 -8.52 -3.98
CA PRO A 50 3.00 -9.16 -5.28
C PRO A 50 2.81 -8.20 -6.46
N PHE A 51 2.43 -6.94 -6.23
CA PHE A 51 2.10 -5.97 -7.28
C PHE A 51 3.10 -4.81 -7.39
N LEU A 52 4.28 -4.94 -6.79
CA LEU A 52 5.31 -3.88 -6.84
C LEU A 52 5.76 -3.53 -8.26
N ASP A 53 5.75 -4.49 -9.19
CA ASP A 53 6.08 -4.22 -10.60
C ASP A 53 5.05 -3.28 -11.25
N ILE A 54 3.76 -3.58 -11.07
CA ILE A 54 2.66 -2.73 -11.56
C ILE A 54 2.74 -1.34 -10.92
N PHE A 55 2.99 -1.27 -9.61
CA PHE A 55 3.13 0.02 -8.93
C PHE A 55 4.37 0.79 -9.41
N THR A 56 5.46 0.10 -9.71
CA THR A 56 6.66 0.71 -10.30
C THR A 56 6.36 1.35 -11.65
N ASP A 57 5.62 0.65 -12.53
CA ASP A 57 5.26 1.16 -13.84
C ASP A 57 4.35 2.40 -13.73
N ILE A 58 3.39 2.38 -12.80
CA ILE A 58 2.54 3.54 -12.50
C ILE A 58 3.40 4.73 -12.06
N LEU A 59 4.27 4.56 -11.06
CA LEU A 59 5.10 5.65 -10.51
C LEU A 59 6.09 6.20 -11.54
N LYS A 60 6.68 5.35 -12.40
CA LYS A 60 7.52 5.77 -13.53
C LYS A 60 6.74 6.61 -14.53
N SER A 61 5.50 6.21 -14.86
CA SER A 61 4.69 6.89 -15.88
C SER A 61 4.40 8.36 -15.54
N ILE A 62 4.34 8.67 -14.24
CA ILE A 62 4.12 10.02 -13.71
C ILE A 62 5.40 10.70 -13.24
N LYS A 63 6.58 10.08 -13.45
CA LYS A 63 7.89 10.58 -12.99
C LYS A 63 7.91 10.91 -11.49
N TYR A 64 7.24 10.07 -10.70
CA TYR A 64 7.16 10.26 -9.25
C TYR A 64 8.49 9.93 -8.58
N GLU A 65 8.84 10.67 -7.54
CA GLU A 65 9.98 10.44 -6.65
C GLU A 65 9.53 10.76 -5.22
N GLY A 66 9.88 9.91 -4.25
CA GLY A 66 9.56 10.11 -2.84
C GLY A 66 8.71 8.99 -2.21
N LEU A 67 8.03 9.33 -1.12
CA LEU A 67 7.24 8.41 -0.31
C LEU A 67 5.76 8.49 -0.66
N CYS A 68 5.17 7.38 -1.10
CA CYS A 68 3.75 7.27 -1.37
C CYS A 68 3.09 6.07 -0.66
N CYS A 69 1.76 6.07 -0.64
CA CYS A 69 0.93 4.96 -0.18
C CYS A 69 -0.10 4.63 -1.26
N ILE A 70 -0.26 3.35 -1.58
CA ILE A 70 -1.23 2.86 -2.56
C ILE A 70 -2.20 1.92 -1.84
N ASP A 71 -3.48 2.25 -1.90
CA ASP A 71 -4.54 1.50 -1.23
C ASP A 71 -5.38 0.75 -2.26
N TYR A 72 -5.53 -0.56 -2.06
CA TYR A 72 -6.14 -1.46 -3.03
C TYR A 72 -6.82 -2.67 -2.39
N LYS A 73 -7.73 -3.28 -3.15
CA LYS A 73 -8.25 -4.64 -2.90
C LYS A 73 -7.71 -5.59 -3.97
N ILE A 74 -7.57 -6.87 -3.63
CA ILE A 74 -7.28 -7.91 -4.62
C ILE A 74 -8.60 -8.52 -5.05
N ILE A 75 -8.91 -8.43 -6.34
CA ILE A 75 -10.10 -9.05 -6.95
C ILE A 75 -9.61 -9.78 -8.19
N GLU A 76 -9.90 -11.09 -8.29
CA GLU A 76 -9.52 -11.92 -9.44
C GLU A 76 -8.01 -11.79 -9.76
N ASN A 77 -7.18 -11.90 -8.72
CA ASN A 77 -5.71 -11.79 -8.78
C ASN A 77 -5.16 -10.44 -9.27
N SER A 78 -6.00 -9.40 -9.36
CA SER A 78 -5.60 -8.07 -9.81
C SER A 78 -5.73 -7.03 -8.68
N PRO A 79 -4.81 -6.06 -8.58
CA PRO A 79 -4.92 -4.97 -7.63
C PRO A 79 -5.92 -3.95 -8.16
N ILE A 80 -7.07 -3.83 -7.51
CA ILE A 80 -8.04 -2.77 -7.76
C ILE A 80 -7.68 -1.61 -6.84
N ILE A 81 -6.91 -0.66 -7.39
CA ILE A 81 -6.47 0.56 -6.70
C ILE A 81 -7.64 1.52 -6.60
N PHE A 82 -7.88 2.05 -5.40
CA PHE A 82 -8.90 3.09 -5.18
C PHE A 82 -8.31 4.40 -4.67
N GLU A 83 -7.08 4.39 -4.13
CA GLU A 83 -6.39 5.60 -3.69
C GLU A 83 -4.88 5.49 -3.91
N ILE A 84 -4.26 6.58 -4.40
CA ILE A 84 -2.82 6.77 -4.42
C ILE A 84 -2.53 8.09 -3.71
N ASN A 85 -1.80 8.01 -2.61
CA ASN A 85 -1.40 9.16 -1.81
C ASN A 85 0.08 9.48 -2.10
N PRO A 86 0.42 10.64 -2.70
CA PRO A 86 1.81 11.05 -2.93
C PRO A 86 2.48 11.57 -1.64
N ARG A 87 2.23 10.89 -0.52
CA ARG A 87 2.72 11.19 0.83
C ARG A 87 2.73 9.91 1.66
N PRO A 88 3.46 9.89 2.80
CA PRO A 88 3.29 8.85 3.81
C PRO A 88 1.82 8.73 4.26
N GLY A 89 1.29 7.50 4.28
CA GLY A 89 0.02 7.22 4.94
C GLY A 89 0.23 7.05 6.45
N ILE A 90 -0.78 7.35 7.26
CA ILE A 90 -0.66 7.29 8.75
C ILE A 90 -0.31 5.89 9.25
N SER A 91 -0.71 4.86 8.52
CA SER A 91 -0.41 3.47 8.85
C SER A 91 1.08 3.13 8.76
N LEU A 92 1.90 3.97 8.13
CA LEU A 92 3.35 3.85 8.14
C LEU A 92 4.00 4.34 9.45
N CYS A 93 3.34 5.22 10.21
CA CYS A 93 3.93 5.88 11.38
C CYS A 93 4.62 4.92 12.38
N PRO A 94 4.02 3.78 12.76
CA PRO A 94 4.67 2.82 13.67
C PRO A 94 5.95 2.20 13.11
N PHE A 95 6.10 2.22 11.79
CA PHE A 95 7.20 1.60 11.05
C PHE A 95 8.13 2.63 10.40
N PHE A 96 7.95 3.93 10.64
CA PHE A 96 8.65 4.97 9.89
C PHE A 96 10.18 4.83 9.93
N PHE A 97 10.73 4.41 11.07
CA PHE A 97 12.18 4.16 11.22
C PHE A 97 12.72 3.02 10.35
N SER A 98 11.87 2.13 9.84
CA SER A 98 12.29 1.08 8.90
C SER A 98 12.73 1.64 7.56
N ILE A 99 12.16 2.77 7.14
CA ILE A 99 12.53 3.47 5.89
C ILE A 99 13.84 4.23 6.06
N LEU A 100 14.08 4.84 7.23
CA LEU A 100 15.30 5.62 7.45
C LEU A 100 16.60 4.81 7.28
N LYS A 101 16.52 3.47 7.35
CA LYS A 101 17.66 2.57 7.15
C LYS A 101 18.11 2.47 5.69
N VAL A 102 17.32 2.94 4.73
CA VAL A 102 17.57 2.79 3.29
C VAL A 102 17.65 4.11 2.53
N LEU A 103 17.53 5.25 3.23
CA LEU A 103 17.69 6.58 2.65
C LEU A 103 19.17 6.89 2.38
#